data_AF-A0A359M6B5-F1
#
_entry.id   AF-A0A359M6B5-F1
#
_cell.length_a   1.000
_cell.length_b   1.000
_cell.length_c   1.000
_cell.angle_alpha   90.00
_cell.angle_beta   90.00
_cell.angle_gamma   90.00
#
_symmetry.space_group_name_H-M   'P 1'
#
loop_
_entity.id
_entity.type
_entity.pdbx_description
1 polymer ?
#
loop_
_entity_poly.entity_id
_entity_poly.type
_entity_poly.pdbx_seq_one_letter_code
_entity_poly.pdbx_strand_id
1 'polypeptide(L)'
;MPQRYFLEKKSNIISGQDAHHIKIVMRMKNEDEIIVCYENSCFLASINVDQDDVKLQIIKELNQPKSLDITIIQGLPKSPKHEVVTKYATIFGASSMLFTQMHRSIAKLENTDNKLKRLETIAKEAAELAHRFDVPHIEFKKSLDAIDFKQYDLVLLADENNTSIKVAKYSGKDRYDLIENNEYGYCCLVKATFRVLDKLKIEN
;
A
#
# COMPACT_ATOMS: atom_id res chain seq x y z
N MET A 1 -12.30 18.76 -0.87
CA MET A 1 -11.36 18.35 0.19
C MET A 1 -10.04 19.04 -0.13
N PRO A 2 -9.34 19.65 0.84
CA PRO A 2 -8.10 20.37 0.58
C PRO A 2 -7.01 19.47 -0.02
N GLN A 3 -6.17 20.03 -0.89
CA GLN A 3 -5.02 19.31 -1.45
C GLN A 3 -4.01 18.98 -0.35
N ARG A 4 -3.34 17.83 -0.45
CA ARG A 4 -2.35 17.37 0.53
C ARG A 4 -0.95 17.45 -0.03
N TYR A 5 0.01 17.77 0.84
CA TYR A 5 1.44 17.82 0.52
C TYR A 5 2.25 17.20 1.67
N PHE A 6 3.24 16.36 1.32
CA PHE A 6 4.19 15.80 2.29
C PHE A 6 5.50 16.58 2.28
N LEU A 7 5.90 17.09 3.45
CA LEU A 7 7.14 17.81 3.68
C LEU A 7 8.13 16.92 4.43
N GLU A 8 9.42 17.01 4.08
CA GLU A 8 10.47 16.20 4.72
C GLU A 8 10.65 16.51 6.21
N LYS A 9 10.36 17.75 6.61
CA LYS A 9 10.49 18.25 7.97
C LYS A 9 9.47 19.34 8.23
N LYS A 10 9.25 19.66 9.50
CA LYS A 10 8.47 20.83 9.91
C LYS A 10 9.02 22.10 9.24
N SER A 11 8.17 22.76 8.47
CA SER A 11 8.49 24.00 7.77
C SER A 11 7.24 24.88 7.68
N ASN A 12 7.44 26.20 7.75
CA ASN A 12 6.38 27.18 7.49
C ASN A 12 6.39 27.66 6.04
N ILE A 13 7.25 27.08 5.20
CA ILE A 13 7.44 27.46 3.80
C ILE A 13 7.49 26.19 2.95
N ILE A 14 6.75 26.19 1.84
CA ILE A 14 6.82 25.20 0.77
C ILE A 14 7.54 25.86 -0.41
N SER A 15 8.55 25.17 -0.94
CA SER A 15 9.35 25.60 -2.08
C SER A 15 9.47 24.47 -3.12
N GLY A 16 10.11 24.76 -4.26
CA GLY A 16 10.40 23.75 -5.29
C GLY A 16 9.14 23.20 -5.98
N GLN A 17 9.10 21.88 -6.17
CA GLN A 17 8.06 21.22 -6.98
C GLN A 17 6.66 21.37 -6.39
N ASP A 18 6.52 21.29 -5.05
CA ASP A 18 5.24 21.43 -4.37
C ASP A 18 4.72 22.88 -4.48
N ALA A 19 5.59 23.88 -4.37
CA ALA A 19 5.23 25.29 -4.57
C ALA A 19 4.79 25.57 -6.01
N HIS A 20 5.48 24.98 -6.99
CA HIS A 20 5.07 25.04 -8.40
C HIS A 20 3.70 24.36 -8.60
N HIS A 21 3.45 23.21 -7.97
CA HIS A 21 2.17 22.50 -8.03
C HIS A 21 1.03 23.37 -7.48
N ILE A 22 1.22 24.03 -6.33
CA ILE A 22 0.24 24.94 -5.72
C ILE A 22 -0.07 26.12 -6.66
N LYS A 23 0.96 26.79 -7.17
CA LYS A 23 0.82 28.05 -7.93
C LYS A 23 0.35 27.88 -9.37
N ILE A 24 0.97 26.95 -10.11
CA ILE A 24 0.82 26.87 -11.56
C ILE A 24 -0.23 25.84 -11.95
N VAL A 25 -0.22 24.69 -11.28
CA VAL A 25 -1.11 23.57 -11.59
C VAL A 25 -2.45 23.74 -10.91
N MET A 26 -2.45 23.89 -9.57
CA MET A 26 -3.67 24.06 -8.79
C MET A 26 -4.20 25.50 -8.83
N ARG A 27 -3.33 26.49 -9.10
CA ARG A 27 -3.68 27.92 -9.19
C ARG A 27 -4.37 28.45 -7.93
N MET A 28 -3.91 27.97 -6.78
CA MET A 28 -4.43 28.37 -5.47
C MET A 28 -4.08 29.83 -5.16
N LYS A 29 -4.92 30.48 -4.36
CA LYS A 29 -4.82 31.88 -3.96
C LYS A 29 -4.50 32.00 -2.47
N ASN A 30 -4.19 33.22 -2.04
CA ASN A 30 -4.04 33.52 -0.63
C ASN A 30 -5.32 33.15 0.15
N GLU A 31 -5.13 32.65 1.35
CA GLU A 31 -6.17 32.12 2.25
C GLU A 31 -6.80 30.79 1.80
N ASP A 32 -6.41 30.20 0.66
CA ASP A 32 -6.83 28.84 0.33
C ASP A 32 -6.26 27.84 1.37
N GLU A 33 -7.04 26.80 1.66
CA GLU A 33 -6.66 25.77 2.61
C GLU A 33 -5.98 24.59 1.92
N ILE A 34 -4.90 24.09 2.55
CA ILE A 34 -4.23 22.85 2.19
C ILE A 34 -4.02 21.98 3.44
N ILE A 35 -3.69 20.71 3.21
CA ILE A 35 -3.20 19.81 4.26
C ILE A 35 -1.71 19.61 4.05
N VAL A 36 -0.93 19.86 5.10
CA VAL A 36 0.52 19.57 5.12
C VAL A 36 0.81 18.46 6.10
N CYS A 37 1.60 17.49 5.68
CA CYS A 37 1.98 16.35 6.50
C CYS A 37 3.51 16.30 6.65
N TYR A 38 3.97 16.12 7.89
CA TYR A 38 5.38 15.93 8.24
C TYR A 38 5.45 15.20 9.58
N GLU A 39 6.53 14.46 9.83
CA GLU A 39 6.74 13.76 11.12
C GLU A 39 5.52 12.90 11.54
N ASN A 40 4.91 12.20 10.57
CA ASN A 40 3.71 11.35 10.73
C ASN A 40 2.43 12.07 11.21
N SER A 41 2.41 13.40 11.21
CA SER A 41 1.24 14.20 11.58
C SER A 41 0.79 15.05 10.39
N CYS A 42 -0.51 15.35 10.30
CA CYS A 42 -1.06 16.21 9.26
C CYS A 42 -1.81 17.39 9.87
N PHE A 43 -1.70 18.53 9.22
CA PHE A 43 -2.23 19.80 9.69
C PHE A 43 -3.04 20.47 8.58
N LEU A 44 -4.19 21.03 8.93
CA LEU A 44 -4.88 21.99 8.07
C LEU A 44 -4.15 23.33 8.18
N ALA A 45 -3.81 23.92 7.05
CA ALA A 45 -3.10 25.20 6.99
C ALA A 45 -3.70 26.10 5.92
N SER A 46 -3.76 27.40 6.17
CA SER A 46 -3.99 28.39 5.12
C SER A 46 -2.67 28.78 4.46
N ILE A 47 -2.72 29.17 3.19
CA ILE A 47 -1.55 29.55 2.41
C ILE A 47 -1.48 31.05 2.14
N ASN A 48 -0.26 31.57 2.05
CA ASN A 48 0.04 32.86 1.46
C ASN A 48 1.08 32.67 0.36
N VAL A 49 0.67 32.93 -0.87
CA VAL A 49 1.41 32.67 -2.10
C VAL A 49 2.26 33.89 -2.43
N ASP A 50 3.59 33.71 -2.39
CA ASP A 50 4.58 34.69 -2.83
C ASP A 50 5.19 34.28 -4.19
N GLN A 51 6.07 35.11 -4.77
CA GLN A 51 6.62 34.90 -6.12
C GLN A 51 7.28 33.52 -6.29
N ASP A 52 8.14 33.12 -5.36
CA ASP A 52 8.90 31.85 -5.44
C ASP A 52 8.40 30.79 -4.45
N ASP A 53 7.93 31.20 -3.28
CA ASP A 53 7.57 30.30 -2.18
C ASP A 53 6.10 30.44 -1.73
N VAL A 54 5.61 29.43 -1.02
CA VAL A 54 4.28 29.43 -0.40
C VAL A 54 4.44 29.36 1.12
N LYS A 55 4.00 30.40 1.83
CA LYS A 55 4.01 30.44 3.30
C LYS A 55 2.77 29.76 3.87
N LEU A 56 2.95 29.11 5.01
CA LEU A 56 1.91 28.34 5.69
C LEU A 56 1.55 28.97 7.02
N GLN A 57 0.26 29.00 7.31
CA GLN A 57 -0.26 29.27 8.65
C GLN A 57 -1.06 28.05 9.12
N ILE A 58 -0.54 27.35 10.12
CA ILE A 58 -1.20 26.17 10.70
C ILE A 58 -2.48 26.61 11.42
N ILE A 59 -3.60 26.01 11.04
CA ILE A 59 -4.92 26.25 11.63
C ILE A 59 -5.17 25.23 12.74
N LYS A 60 -5.02 23.93 12.42
CA LYS A 60 -5.22 22.84 13.38
C LYS A 60 -4.53 21.55 12.95
N GLU A 61 -4.21 20.72 13.91
CA GLU A 61 -3.80 19.33 13.70
C GLU A 61 -5.01 18.45 13.36
N LEU A 62 -4.79 17.46 12.50
CA LEU A 62 -5.80 16.48 12.10
C LEU A 62 -5.61 15.18 12.87
N ASN A 63 -6.71 14.54 13.24
CA ASN A 63 -6.68 13.24 13.90
C ASN A 63 -6.27 12.15 12.90
N GLN A 64 -5.18 11.44 13.20
CA GLN A 64 -4.74 10.30 12.41
C GLN A 64 -5.68 9.11 12.63
N PRO A 65 -6.25 8.52 11.56
CA PRO A 65 -7.03 7.30 11.69
C PRO A 65 -6.10 6.13 12.05
N LYS A 66 -6.63 5.18 12.83
CA LYS A 66 -5.91 3.94 13.12
C LYS A 66 -5.72 3.15 11.82
N SER A 67 -4.47 2.87 11.47
CA SER A 67 -4.08 2.01 10.35
C SER A 67 -3.45 0.71 10.84
N LEU A 68 -3.46 -0.30 9.96
CA LEU A 68 -2.67 -1.51 10.14
C LEU A 68 -1.30 -1.29 9.50
N ASP A 69 -0.25 -1.83 10.12
CA ASP A 69 1.08 -1.85 9.51
C ASP A 69 1.16 -3.01 8.51
N ILE A 70 1.02 -2.69 7.23
CA ILE A 70 0.98 -3.69 6.15
C ILE A 70 2.21 -3.52 5.27
N THR A 71 3.04 -4.56 5.21
CA THR A 71 4.15 -4.63 4.27
C THR A 71 3.78 -5.51 3.08
N ILE A 72 3.91 -4.97 1.86
CA ILE A 72 3.77 -5.75 0.62
C ILE A 72 5.15 -6.20 0.16
N ILE A 73 5.36 -7.51 0.11
CA ILE A 73 6.56 -8.11 -0.47
C ILE A 73 6.21 -8.57 -1.89
N GLN A 74 6.86 -7.95 -2.88
CA GLN A 74 6.54 -8.16 -4.28
C GLN A 74 7.79 -8.59 -5.07
N GLY A 75 7.66 -9.68 -5.83
CA GLY A 75 8.67 -10.07 -6.81
C GLY A 75 8.84 -8.99 -7.88
N LEU A 76 10.07 -8.62 -8.22
CA LEU A 76 10.41 -7.47 -9.07
C LEU A 76 9.74 -7.59 -10.45
N PRO A 77 8.71 -6.77 -10.75
CA PRO A 77 7.99 -6.88 -12.00
C PRO A 77 8.64 -5.99 -13.07
N LYS A 78 8.49 -6.38 -14.33
CA LYS A 78 8.99 -5.59 -15.47
C LYS A 78 8.31 -4.22 -15.50
N SER A 79 9.07 -3.17 -15.80
CA SER A 79 8.53 -1.83 -16.02
C SER A 79 7.39 -1.85 -17.07
N PRO A 80 6.29 -1.09 -16.89
CA PRO A 80 6.00 -0.15 -15.81
C PRO A 80 5.22 -0.75 -14.63
N LYS A 81 5.14 -2.07 -14.49
CA LYS A 81 4.25 -2.70 -13.50
C LYS A 81 4.59 -2.38 -12.04
N HIS A 82 5.85 -2.14 -11.70
CA HIS A 82 6.22 -1.74 -10.33
C HIS A 82 5.66 -0.36 -9.98
N GLU A 83 5.56 0.56 -10.93
CA GLU A 83 4.93 1.87 -10.72
C GLU A 83 3.44 1.72 -10.40
N VAL A 84 2.76 0.85 -11.13
CA VAL A 84 1.34 0.51 -10.89
C VAL A 84 1.15 -0.08 -9.49
N VAL A 85 1.99 -1.06 -9.12
CA VAL A 85 1.97 -1.66 -7.79
C VAL A 85 2.19 -0.60 -6.71
N THR A 86 3.24 0.23 -6.85
CA THR A 86 3.54 1.30 -5.90
C THR A 86 2.37 2.26 -5.71
N LYS A 87 1.76 2.72 -6.80
CA LYS A 87 0.60 3.63 -6.75
C LYS A 87 -0.57 3.00 -5.98
N TYR A 88 -1.01 1.81 -6.39
CA TYR A 88 -2.22 1.22 -5.82
C TYR A 88 -1.99 0.64 -4.42
N ALA A 89 -0.85 0.03 -4.15
CA ALA A 89 -0.47 -0.37 -2.80
C ALA A 89 -0.49 0.82 -1.82
N THR A 90 0.02 1.97 -2.26
CA THR A 90 -0.06 3.21 -1.49
C THR A 90 -1.51 3.61 -1.25
N ILE A 91 -2.34 3.65 -2.30
CA ILE A 91 -3.77 4.04 -2.16
C ILE A 91 -4.52 3.11 -1.19
N PHE A 92 -4.22 1.81 -1.22
CA PHE A 92 -4.87 0.81 -0.36
C PHE A 92 -4.26 0.69 1.04
N GLY A 93 -3.34 1.58 1.42
CA GLY A 93 -2.85 1.69 2.79
C GLY A 93 -1.68 0.77 3.16
N ALA A 94 -0.89 0.29 2.19
CA ALA A 94 0.37 -0.39 2.51
C ALA A 94 1.32 0.58 3.21
N SER A 95 1.91 0.20 4.34
CA SER A 95 2.89 0.99 5.11
C SER A 95 4.31 0.84 4.57
N SER A 96 4.62 -0.32 3.99
CA SER A 96 5.92 -0.59 3.38
C SER A 96 5.80 -1.46 2.13
N MET A 97 6.75 -1.34 1.22
CA MET A 97 6.85 -2.13 -0.01
C MET A 97 8.28 -2.63 -0.20
N LEU A 98 8.44 -3.95 -0.19
CA LEU A 98 9.71 -4.61 -0.44
C LEU A 98 9.68 -5.24 -1.83
N PHE A 99 10.46 -4.70 -2.74
CA PHE A 99 10.66 -5.29 -4.07
C PHE A 99 11.86 -6.23 -4.03
N THR A 100 11.67 -7.48 -4.45
CA THR A 100 12.77 -8.46 -4.40
C THR A 100 12.90 -9.27 -5.68
N GLN A 101 14.12 -9.64 -6.02
CA GLN A 101 14.36 -10.53 -7.16
C GLN A 101 14.01 -11.97 -6.76
N MET A 102 13.09 -12.57 -7.51
CA MET A 102 12.69 -13.96 -7.34
C MET A 102 13.14 -14.81 -8.54
N HIS A 103 13.12 -16.13 -8.41
CA HIS A 103 13.59 -17.05 -9.45
C HIS A 103 12.93 -16.83 -10.83
N ARG A 104 11.65 -16.45 -10.86
CA ARG A 104 10.89 -16.17 -12.09
C ARG A 104 10.86 -14.69 -12.49
N SER A 105 11.54 -13.81 -11.77
CA SER A 105 11.63 -12.39 -12.11
C SER A 105 12.45 -12.20 -13.39
N ILE A 106 11.81 -11.66 -14.43
CA ILE A 106 12.51 -11.28 -15.67
C ILE A 106 13.36 -10.02 -15.46
N ALA A 107 12.90 -9.11 -14.58
CA ALA A 107 13.59 -7.87 -14.27
C ALA A 107 14.75 -8.11 -13.31
N LYS A 108 15.85 -7.36 -13.51
CA LYS A 108 17.04 -7.38 -12.65
C LYS A 108 17.09 -6.15 -11.72
N LEU A 109 17.75 -6.34 -10.58
CA LEU A 109 18.08 -5.28 -9.62
C LEU A 109 19.26 -4.44 -10.14
N GLU A 110 18.98 -3.60 -11.12
CA GLU A 110 19.91 -2.62 -11.68
C GLU A 110 19.33 -1.21 -11.53
N ASN A 111 20.18 -0.19 -11.36
CA ASN A 111 19.78 1.21 -11.17
C ASN A 111 18.72 1.40 -10.07
N THR A 112 18.90 0.72 -8.93
CA THR A 112 17.95 0.74 -7.82
C THR A 112 17.70 2.14 -7.29
N ASP A 113 18.70 3.00 -7.22
CA ASP A 113 18.56 4.34 -6.64
C ASP A 113 17.67 5.25 -7.48
N ASN A 114 17.83 5.22 -8.81
CA ASN A 114 16.98 6.00 -9.72
C ASN A 114 15.54 5.46 -9.75
N LYS A 115 15.40 4.14 -9.69
CA LYS A 115 14.07 3.50 -9.58
C LYS A 115 13.42 3.86 -8.25
N LEU A 116 14.17 3.82 -7.16
CA LEU A 116 13.70 4.15 -5.82
C LEU A 116 13.17 5.58 -5.78
N LYS A 117 13.97 6.57 -6.22
CA LYS A 117 13.53 7.98 -6.29
C LYS A 117 12.24 8.15 -7.09
N ARG A 118 12.13 7.48 -8.24
CA ARG A 118 10.91 7.52 -9.06
C ARG A 118 9.72 6.89 -8.35
N LEU A 119 9.90 5.75 -7.67
CA LEU A 119 8.84 5.10 -6.92
C LEU A 119 8.43 5.91 -5.68
N GLU A 120 9.36 6.57 -5.01
CA GLU A 120 9.09 7.48 -3.89
C GLU A 120 8.25 8.67 -4.34
N THR A 121 8.53 9.25 -5.51
CA THR A 121 7.68 10.30 -6.11
C THR A 121 6.26 9.79 -6.35
N ILE A 122 6.11 8.59 -6.95
CA ILE A 122 4.81 7.99 -7.21
C ILE A 122 4.06 7.69 -5.91
N ALA A 123 4.75 7.20 -4.88
CA ALA A 123 4.17 6.94 -3.58
C ALA A 123 3.75 8.23 -2.88
N LYS A 124 4.55 9.30 -2.95
CA LYS A 124 4.18 10.62 -2.43
C LYS A 124 2.88 11.12 -3.08
N GLU A 125 2.83 11.17 -4.41
CA GLU A 125 1.63 11.59 -5.15
C GLU A 125 0.41 10.70 -4.84
N ALA A 126 0.61 9.38 -4.76
CA ALA A 126 -0.46 8.45 -4.42
C ALA A 126 -0.97 8.62 -2.98
N ALA A 127 -0.09 8.90 -2.03
CA ALA A 127 -0.44 9.18 -0.64
C ALA A 127 -1.22 10.49 -0.50
N GLU A 128 -0.85 11.52 -1.27
CA GLU A 128 -1.58 12.79 -1.34
C GLU A 128 -3.01 12.58 -1.86
N LEU A 129 -3.15 11.82 -2.95
CA LEU A 129 -4.44 11.46 -3.56
C LEU A 129 -5.31 10.60 -2.62
N ALA A 130 -4.70 9.68 -1.89
CA ALA A 130 -5.39 8.78 -0.96
C ALA A 130 -5.66 9.41 0.41
N HIS A 131 -5.25 10.67 0.62
CA HIS A 131 -5.39 11.37 1.90
C HIS A 131 -4.79 10.58 3.08
N ARG A 132 -3.61 10.00 2.87
CA ARG A 132 -2.83 9.29 3.90
C ARG A 132 -2.06 10.24 4.80
N PHE A 133 -1.77 9.78 6.02
CA PHE A 133 -0.95 10.52 6.98
C PHE A 133 0.55 10.19 6.84
N ASP A 134 0.87 9.23 5.98
CA ASP A 134 2.18 8.65 5.78
C ASP A 134 2.42 8.35 4.29
N VAL A 135 3.69 8.35 3.89
CA VAL A 135 4.16 7.84 2.60
C VAL A 135 4.83 6.49 2.89
N PRO A 136 4.48 5.41 2.16
CA PRO A 136 5.06 4.12 2.45
C PRO A 136 6.56 4.08 2.21
N HIS A 137 7.27 3.34 3.07
CA HIS A 137 8.67 3.05 2.86
C HIS A 137 8.85 2.06 1.70
N ILE A 138 9.82 2.31 0.83
CA ILE A 138 10.11 1.45 -0.33
C ILE A 138 11.55 0.98 -0.25
N GLU A 139 11.75 -0.33 -0.38
CA GLU A 139 13.09 -0.92 -0.35
C GLU A 139 13.24 -2.01 -1.42
N PHE A 140 14.46 -2.13 -1.96
CA PHE A 140 14.84 -3.24 -2.83
C PHE A 140 15.68 -4.27 -2.06
N LYS A 141 15.22 -5.51 -1.98
CA LYS A 141 15.93 -6.63 -1.34
C LYS A 141 16.50 -7.58 -2.40
N LYS A 142 17.72 -8.09 -2.16
CA LYS A 142 18.41 -9.00 -3.10
C LYS A 142 17.65 -10.31 -3.35
N SER A 143 17.03 -10.87 -2.32
CA SER A 143 16.24 -12.10 -2.37
C SER A 143 15.23 -12.14 -1.21
N LEU A 144 14.34 -13.13 -1.24
CA LEU A 144 13.41 -13.39 -0.12
C LEU A 144 14.15 -13.74 1.18
N ASP A 145 15.29 -14.43 1.10
CA ASP A 145 16.09 -14.81 2.28
C ASP A 145 16.70 -13.60 3.01
N ALA A 146 16.77 -12.45 2.34
CA ALA A 146 17.22 -11.18 2.95
C ALA A 146 16.12 -10.49 3.77
N ILE A 147 14.92 -11.07 3.85
CA ILE A 147 13.79 -10.55 4.60
C ILE A 147 13.64 -11.39 5.87
N ASP A 148 13.75 -10.75 7.04
CA ASP A 148 13.43 -11.41 8.30
C ASP A 148 11.91 -11.45 8.49
N PHE A 149 11.30 -12.61 8.25
CA PHE A 149 9.86 -12.78 8.41
C PHE A 149 9.41 -12.80 9.87
N LYS A 150 10.32 -12.97 10.85
CA LYS A 150 9.96 -13.02 12.27
C LYS A 150 9.51 -11.69 12.85
N GLN A 151 9.78 -10.59 12.14
CA GLN A 151 9.34 -9.26 12.55
C GLN A 151 7.85 -8.99 12.30
N TYR A 152 7.15 -9.89 11.59
CA TYR A 152 5.73 -9.75 11.28
C TYR A 152 4.89 -10.68 12.15
N ASP A 153 3.79 -10.15 12.70
CA ASP A 153 2.82 -10.95 13.46
C ASP A 153 2.09 -11.98 12.58
N LEU A 154 1.90 -11.67 11.30
CA LEU A 154 1.22 -12.51 10.33
C LEU A 154 1.84 -12.36 8.93
N VAL A 155 2.18 -13.48 8.30
CA VAL A 155 2.68 -13.53 6.92
C VAL A 155 1.66 -14.24 6.04
N LEU A 156 1.13 -13.52 5.05
CA LEU A 156 0.20 -14.07 4.07
C LEU A 156 0.87 -14.16 2.70
N LEU A 157 0.76 -15.32 2.08
CA LEU A 157 1.21 -15.53 0.70
C LEU A 157 -0.01 -15.56 -0.23
N ALA A 158 -0.03 -14.64 -1.19
CA ALA A 158 -0.97 -14.65 -2.29
C ALA A 158 -0.54 -15.74 -3.29
N ASP A 159 -0.93 -16.97 -3.00
CA ASP A 159 -0.60 -18.15 -3.81
C ASP A 159 -1.84 -18.72 -4.49
N GLU A 160 -1.65 -19.19 -5.71
CA GLU A 160 -2.53 -20.14 -6.37
C GLU A 160 -1.76 -21.46 -6.44
N ASN A 161 -1.91 -22.28 -5.40
CA ASN A 161 -1.24 -23.57 -5.34
C ASN A 161 -2.06 -24.66 -6.05
N ASN A 162 -1.43 -25.81 -6.27
CA ASN A 162 -2.10 -27.01 -6.77
C ASN A 162 -2.68 -27.88 -5.65
N THR A 163 -2.90 -27.31 -4.46
CA THR A 163 -3.43 -28.06 -3.31
C THR A 163 -4.94 -28.14 -3.43
N SER A 164 -5.44 -29.35 -3.61
CA SER A 164 -6.87 -29.66 -3.56
C SER A 164 -7.34 -29.72 -2.10
N ILE A 165 -8.50 -29.14 -1.83
CA ILE A 165 -9.20 -29.20 -0.55
C ILE A 165 -10.65 -29.55 -0.83
N LYS A 166 -11.03 -30.82 -0.61
CA LYS A 166 -12.38 -31.31 -0.86
C LYS A 166 -13.17 -31.47 0.44
N VAL A 167 -14.43 -31.06 0.41
CA VAL A 167 -15.39 -31.35 1.48
C VAL A 167 -16.47 -32.25 0.92
N ALA A 168 -16.61 -33.42 1.53
CA ALA A 168 -17.59 -34.42 1.16
C ALA A 168 -18.64 -34.58 2.26
N LYS A 169 -19.92 -34.66 1.86
CA LYS A 169 -21.05 -34.97 2.73
C LYS A 169 -21.55 -36.37 2.41
N TYR A 170 -21.74 -37.18 3.44
CA TYR A 170 -22.30 -38.53 3.34
C TYR A 170 -23.65 -38.59 4.05
N SER A 171 -24.54 -39.50 3.63
CA SER A 171 -25.88 -39.64 4.23
C SER A 171 -25.84 -40.26 5.62
N GLY A 172 -24.80 -41.03 5.92
CA GLY A 172 -24.58 -41.71 7.19
C GLY A 172 -23.29 -41.30 7.90
N LYS A 173 -22.97 -42.02 8.98
CA LYS A 173 -21.68 -41.89 9.70
C LYS A 173 -20.56 -42.65 9.01
N ASP A 174 -20.90 -43.49 8.03
CA ASP A 174 -20.02 -44.25 7.18
C ASP A 174 -19.80 -43.51 5.84
N ARG A 175 -18.65 -43.78 5.21
CA ARG A 175 -18.22 -43.09 3.96
C ARG A 175 -18.72 -43.81 2.70
N TYR A 176 -19.92 -44.40 2.74
CA TYR A 176 -20.43 -45.25 1.65
C TYR A 176 -21.31 -44.48 0.66
N ASP A 177 -22.27 -43.72 1.17
CA ASP A 177 -23.28 -43.05 0.36
C ASP A 177 -23.01 -41.54 0.29
N LEU A 178 -22.32 -41.13 -0.78
CA LEU A 178 -21.85 -39.77 -1.00
C LEU A 178 -22.99 -38.89 -1.53
N ILE A 179 -23.35 -37.85 -0.77
CA ILE A 179 -24.36 -36.86 -1.15
C ILE A 179 -23.73 -35.72 -1.97
N GLU A 180 -22.61 -35.18 -1.50
CA GLU A 180 -22.00 -33.97 -2.06
C GLU A 180 -20.47 -34.07 -1.97
N ASN A 181 -19.77 -33.52 -2.96
CA ASN A 181 -18.30 -33.45 -2.98
C ASN A 181 -17.86 -32.15 -3.67
N ASN A 182 -17.49 -31.15 -2.87
CA ASN A 182 -17.09 -29.83 -3.36
C ASN A 182 -15.59 -29.64 -3.27
N GLU A 183 -15.00 -29.02 -4.28
CA GLU A 183 -13.59 -28.62 -4.33
C GLU A 183 -13.43 -27.14 -3.98
N TYR A 184 -12.65 -26.86 -2.94
CA TYR A 184 -12.34 -25.52 -2.43
C TYR A 184 -10.87 -25.14 -2.53
N GLY A 185 -10.02 -26.07 -2.98
CA GLY A 185 -8.59 -25.86 -3.19
C GLY A 185 -8.26 -25.01 -4.42
N TYR A 186 -7.06 -25.19 -4.96
CA TYR A 186 -6.53 -24.45 -6.11
C TYR A 186 -6.51 -22.93 -5.93
N CYS A 187 -6.40 -22.48 -4.68
CA CYS A 187 -6.28 -21.08 -4.31
C CYS A 187 -5.52 -20.95 -2.98
N CYS A 188 -5.33 -19.73 -2.48
CA CYS A 188 -4.59 -19.54 -1.24
C CYS A 188 -5.29 -20.24 -0.06
N LEU A 189 -4.49 -20.82 0.84
CA LEU A 189 -4.97 -21.61 1.99
C LEU A 189 -5.99 -20.85 2.85
N VAL A 190 -5.82 -19.54 3.02
CA VAL A 190 -6.76 -18.70 3.77
C VAL A 190 -8.14 -18.70 3.11
N LYS A 191 -8.21 -18.44 1.80
CA LYS A 191 -9.47 -18.43 1.04
C LYS A 191 -10.12 -19.80 1.01
N ALA A 192 -9.33 -20.86 0.81
CA ALA A 192 -9.85 -22.22 0.84
C ALA A 192 -10.43 -22.56 2.23
N THR A 193 -9.73 -22.21 3.31
CA THR A 193 -10.19 -22.44 4.68
C THR A 193 -11.48 -21.67 5.01
N PHE A 194 -11.56 -20.38 4.64
CA PHE A 194 -12.79 -19.60 4.85
C PHE A 194 -13.98 -20.21 4.11
N ARG A 195 -13.81 -20.62 2.85
CA ARG A 195 -14.88 -21.26 2.06
C ARG A 195 -15.35 -22.57 2.67
N VAL A 196 -14.42 -23.38 3.20
CA VAL A 196 -14.75 -24.60 3.94
C VAL A 196 -15.55 -24.28 5.20
N LEU A 197 -15.10 -23.30 5.99
CA LEU A 197 -15.79 -22.87 7.21
C LEU A 197 -17.20 -22.36 6.93
N ASP A 198 -17.39 -21.56 5.88
CA ASP A 198 -18.70 -21.05 5.50
C ASP A 198 -19.64 -22.19 5.08
N LYS A 199 -19.16 -23.18 4.32
CA LYS A 199 -19.94 -24.38 3.99
C LYS A 199 -20.33 -25.15 5.26
N LEU A 200 -19.40 -25.34 6.20
CA LEU A 200 -19.68 -26.03 7.46
C LEU A 200 -20.69 -25.27 8.33
N LYS A 201 -20.70 -23.93 8.31
CA LYS A 201 -21.68 -23.12 9.05
C LYS A 201 -23.09 -23.17 8.46
N ILE A 202 -23.24 -23.42 7.17
CA ILE A 202 -24.56 -23.58 6.54
C ILE A 202 -25.17 -24.94 6.90
N GLU A 203 -24.33 -25.94 7.12
CA GLU A 203 -24.74 -27.34 7.33
C GLU A 203 -24.91 -27.72 8.81
N ASN A 204 -24.41 -26.89 9.75
CA ASN A 204 -24.56 -27.06 11.21
C ASN A 204 -25.54 -26.02 11.77
#